data_AF-A0A929JPA7-F1
#
_entry.id   AF-A0A929JPA7-F1
#
_cell.length_a   1.000
_cell.length_b   1.000
_cell.length_c   1.000
_cell.angle_alpha   90.00
_cell.angle_beta   90.00
_cell.angle_gamma   90.00
#
_symmetry.space_group_name_H-M   'P 1'
#
loop_
_entity.id
_entity.type
_entity.pdbx_description
1 polymer ?
#
loop_
_entity_poly.entity_id
_entity_poly.type
_entity_poly.pdbx_seq_one_letter_code
_entity_poly.pdbx_strand_id
1 'polypeptide(L)'
;QKKRVIARDLNNLLRMWRDIKKRAETQPAPSLIFKEQDLGLRTLRDYFTAEIDEVLVDDKETWSEIKDFMKIISPRHQRRVRLYRESKPIFSEHGIEKQIEQIYSNTVPLRTGGSIVIDSTEALIAIDVNSGKSKRGKDLESTAYKTNLEAAREVAKQLRLRDMGGLVVIDFIDMKDPKHERAVTKQLREEFKRDKAKINASHVSKFGLLELSRQRLRPSIESKSYQICEYCQGRGMVRSVGATSVSFLRQIWVGASKENIERVTGALPSTVANYLLNKKRAELAELEKRYGVSIEIQGNPDLPPWGGNLEFIERAETKET
;
A
#
# COMPACT_ATOMS: atom_id res chain seq x y z
N GLN A 1 13.90 15.74 25.44
CA GLN A 1 14.96 16.30 24.56
C GLN A 1 15.74 17.38 25.32
N LYS A 2 17.07 17.44 25.20
CA LYS A 2 17.91 18.37 25.99
C LYS A 2 17.71 19.83 25.51
N LYS A 3 17.53 20.78 26.44
CA LYS A 3 17.32 22.23 26.20
C LYS A 3 18.24 22.85 25.14
N ARG A 4 19.49 22.39 25.07
CA ARG A 4 20.49 22.83 24.07
C ARG A 4 20.13 22.47 22.62
N VAL A 5 19.51 21.32 22.38
CA VAL A 5 19.10 20.89 21.03
C VAL A 5 17.97 21.78 20.53
N ILE A 6 16.99 22.04 21.38
CA ILE A 6 15.84 22.90 21.08
C ILE A 6 16.30 24.34 20.78
N ALA A 7 17.21 24.88 21.60
CA ALA A 7 17.74 26.23 21.37
C ALA A 7 18.49 26.36 20.04
N ARG A 8 19.26 25.33 19.66
CA ARG A 8 19.99 25.32 18.38
C ARG A 8 19.03 25.26 17.20
N ASP A 9 18.00 24.42 17.29
CA ASP A 9 17.00 24.27 16.24
C ASP A 9 16.20 25.58 16.05
N LEU A 10 15.78 26.20 17.15
CA LEU A 10 15.13 27.51 17.14
C LEU A 10 15.99 28.58 16.43
N ASN A 11 17.29 28.63 16.73
CA ASN A 11 18.20 29.59 16.10
C ASN A 11 18.33 29.37 14.58
N ASN A 12 18.33 28.11 14.13
CA ASN A 12 18.34 27.79 12.70
C ASN A 12 17.04 28.25 12.02
N LEU A 13 15.89 27.98 12.64
CA LEU A 13 14.58 28.42 12.13
C LEU A 13 14.48 29.95 12.06
N LEU A 14 14.97 30.67 13.09
CA LEU A 14 15.00 32.14 13.09
C LEU A 14 15.93 32.73 12.04
N ARG A 15 17.02 32.04 11.68
CA ARG A 15 17.90 32.46 10.58
C ARG A 15 17.20 32.28 9.24
N MET A 16 16.62 31.10 9.01
CA MET A 16 15.85 30.80 7.80
C MET A 16 14.72 31.81 7.60
N TRP A 17 13.97 32.13 8.66
CA TRP A 17 12.90 33.12 8.61
C TRP A 17 13.38 34.52 8.17
N ARG A 18 14.52 34.97 8.69
CA ARG A 18 15.11 36.26 8.30
C ARG A 18 15.49 36.28 6.81
N ASP A 19 16.05 35.18 6.29
CA ASP A 19 16.41 35.06 4.88
C ASP A 19 15.17 35.06 3.97
N ILE A 20 14.10 34.37 4.38
CA ILE A 20 12.81 34.38 3.66
C ILE A 20 12.23 35.79 3.61
N LYS A 21 12.17 36.49 4.76
CA LYS A 21 11.63 37.85 4.84
C LYS A 21 12.40 38.80 3.93
N LYS A 22 13.74 38.75 3.96
CA LYS A 22 14.59 39.57 3.10
C LYS A 22 14.32 39.31 1.61
N ARG A 23 14.20 38.05 1.20
CA ARG A 23 13.90 37.71 -0.20
C ARG A 23 12.53 38.23 -0.64
N ALA A 24 11.52 38.06 0.21
CA ALA A 24 10.17 38.55 -0.06
C ALA A 24 10.10 40.09 -0.24
N GLU A 25 10.92 40.85 0.49
CA GLU A 25 10.99 42.31 0.36
C GLU A 25 11.77 42.76 -0.89
N THR A 26 12.73 41.96 -1.36
CA THR A 26 13.65 42.35 -2.46
C THR A 26 13.28 41.84 -3.84
N GLN A 27 12.48 40.77 -3.95
CA GLN A 27 12.18 40.13 -5.24
C GLN A 27 10.83 40.59 -5.80
N PRO A 28 10.75 40.88 -7.12
CA PRO A 28 9.48 41.20 -7.77
C PRO A 28 8.56 39.97 -7.78
N ALA A 29 7.25 40.20 -7.68
CA ALA A 29 6.24 39.14 -7.70
C ALA A 29 5.80 38.79 -9.15
N PRO A 30 5.45 37.53 -9.46
CA PRO A 30 5.58 36.34 -8.61
C PRO A 30 7.00 35.75 -8.62
N SER A 31 7.53 35.38 -7.45
CA SER A 31 8.86 34.77 -7.32
C SER A 31 8.93 33.70 -6.21
N LEU A 32 9.81 32.72 -6.40
CA LEU A 32 10.07 31.66 -5.42
C LEU A 32 10.98 32.19 -4.29
N ILE A 33 10.37 32.57 -3.17
CA ILE A 33 11.10 33.11 -2.00
C ILE A 33 11.77 32.02 -1.16
N PHE A 34 11.22 30.81 -1.15
CA PHE A 34 11.72 29.66 -0.41
C PHE A 34 11.31 28.36 -1.11
N LYS A 35 12.28 27.47 -1.32
CA LYS A 35 12.04 26.10 -1.77
C LYS A 35 12.28 25.19 -0.57
N GLU A 36 11.30 24.32 -0.27
CA GLU A 36 11.51 23.24 0.69
C GLU A 36 12.75 22.44 0.26
N GLN A 37 13.56 22.03 1.23
CA GLN A 37 14.84 21.38 0.96
C GLN A 37 14.65 20.07 0.19
N ASP A 38 15.66 19.74 -0.63
CA ASP A 38 15.76 18.45 -1.29
C ASP A 38 15.63 17.28 -0.28
N LEU A 39 15.11 16.15 -0.76
CA LEU A 39 14.84 14.96 0.05
C LEU A 39 16.08 14.52 0.85
N GLY A 40 17.28 14.62 0.27
CA GLY A 40 18.54 14.29 0.95
C GLY A 40 18.77 15.16 2.19
N LEU A 41 18.64 16.48 2.05
CA LEU A 41 18.81 17.45 3.13
C LEU A 41 17.76 17.27 4.24
N ARG A 42 16.49 17.09 3.84
CA ARG A 42 15.40 16.81 4.78
C ARG A 42 15.66 15.51 5.56
N THR A 43 16.13 14.48 4.88
CA THR A 43 16.43 13.19 5.49
C THR A 43 17.54 13.32 6.53
N LEU A 44 18.60 14.08 6.24
CA LEU A 44 19.66 14.34 7.22
C LEU A 44 19.17 15.16 8.41
N ARG A 45 18.42 16.24 8.17
CA ARG A 45 17.83 17.04 9.27
C ARG A 45 17.01 16.15 10.20
N ASP A 46 16.19 15.29 9.61
CA ASP A 46 15.25 14.49 10.37
C ASP A 46 15.98 13.31 11.05
N TYR A 47 16.84 12.55 10.36
CA TYR A 47 17.37 11.25 10.80
C TYR A 47 18.83 11.25 11.26
N PHE A 48 19.61 12.31 11.01
CA PHE A 48 21.01 12.30 11.39
C PHE A 48 21.19 12.28 12.91
N THR A 49 21.96 11.31 13.41
CA THR A 49 22.35 11.21 14.83
C THR A 49 23.88 11.11 14.94
N ALA A 50 24.42 11.44 16.11
CA ALA A 50 25.86 11.36 16.36
C ALA A 50 26.39 9.91 16.33
N GLU A 51 25.50 8.91 16.37
CA GLU A 51 25.82 7.49 16.29
C GLU A 51 26.01 7.00 14.84
N ILE A 52 25.60 7.77 13.84
CA ILE A 52 25.78 7.40 12.42
C ILE A 52 27.25 7.57 12.05
N ASP A 53 27.93 6.47 11.69
CA ASP A 53 29.35 6.46 11.34
C ASP A 53 29.64 7.12 9.99
N GLU A 54 28.78 6.91 9.01
CA GLU A 54 28.98 7.34 7.63
C GLU A 54 27.67 7.72 6.94
N VAL A 55 27.74 8.73 6.07
CA VAL A 55 26.67 9.12 5.14
C VAL A 55 27.24 9.00 3.74
N LEU A 56 26.82 7.97 3.02
CA LEU A 56 27.24 7.69 1.65
C LEU A 56 26.27 8.36 0.67
N VAL A 57 26.83 9.02 -0.35
CA VAL A 57 26.07 9.69 -1.43
C VAL A 57 26.73 9.29 -2.74
N ASP A 58 25.98 8.80 -3.72
CA ASP A 58 26.48 8.33 -5.02
C ASP A 58 26.45 9.42 -6.11
N ASP A 59 25.69 10.49 -5.91
CA ASP A 59 25.69 11.67 -6.78
C ASP A 59 26.59 12.81 -6.26
N LYS A 60 27.37 13.42 -7.16
CA LYS A 60 28.38 14.44 -6.83
C LYS A 60 27.75 15.78 -6.44
N GLU A 61 26.69 16.20 -7.11
CA GLU A 61 26.01 17.47 -6.84
C GLU A 61 25.33 17.39 -5.48
N THR A 62 24.54 16.33 -5.27
CA THR A 62 23.87 16.01 -4.00
C THR A 62 24.87 15.89 -2.84
N TRP A 63 26.03 15.26 -3.06
CA TRP A 63 27.07 15.16 -2.03
C TRP A 63 27.58 16.54 -1.58
N SER A 64 27.77 17.46 -2.53
CA SER A 64 28.24 18.83 -2.22
C SER A 64 27.20 19.56 -1.38
N GLU A 65 25.92 19.51 -1.77
CA GLU A 65 24.83 20.14 -1.04
C GLU A 65 24.69 19.58 0.38
N ILE A 66 24.72 18.25 0.52
CA ILE A 66 24.67 17.56 1.82
C ILE A 66 25.85 17.99 2.71
N LYS A 67 27.05 18.06 2.14
CA LYS A 67 28.26 18.44 2.90
C LYS A 67 28.19 19.88 3.38
N ASP A 68 27.64 20.79 2.57
CA ASP A 68 27.43 22.19 2.96
C ASP A 68 26.36 22.32 4.04
N PHE A 69 25.26 21.56 3.93
CA PHE A 69 24.24 21.52 4.96
C PHE A 69 24.76 20.97 6.29
N MET A 70 25.62 19.95 6.25
CA MET A 70 26.26 19.38 7.45
C MET A 70 27.17 20.38 8.16
N LYS A 71 27.77 21.37 7.47
CA LYS A 71 28.49 22.47 8.13
C LYS A 71 27.59 23.28 9.07
N ILE A 72 26.30 23.40 8.74
CA ILE A 72 25.31 24.17 9.50
C ILE A 72 24.77 23.31 10.66
N ILE A 73 24.29 22.10 10.35
CA ILE A 73 23.57 21.26 11.33
C ILE A 73 24.49 20.43 12.23
N SER A 74 25.72 20.10 11.79
CA SER A 74 26.63 19.28 12.58
C SER A 74 28.09 19.37 12.09
N PRO A 75 28.76 20.54 12.24
CA PRO A 75 30.08 20.76 11.65
C PRO A 75 31.14 19.73 12.09
N ARG A 76 31.03 19.21 13.32
CA ARG A 76 31.92 18.16 13.85
C ARG A 76 31.85 16.84 13.06
N HIS A 77 30.72 16.54 12.43
CA HIS A 77 30.48 15.29 11.72
C HIS A 77 30.54 15.43 10.19
N GLN A 78 30.92 16.60 9.68
CA GLN A 78 30.99 16.86 8.25
C GLN A 78 31.86 15.86 7.49
N ARG A 79 32.93 15.35 8.12
CA ARG A 79 33.85 14.36 7.53
C ARG A 79 33.23 12.98 7.33
N ARG A 80 32.05 12.71 7.93
CA ARG A 80 31.31 11.44 7.75
C ARG A 80 30.54 11.39 6.43
N VAL A 81 30.37 12.51 5.75
CA VAL A 81 29.75 12.54 4.41
C VAL A 81 30.78 12.15 3.36
N ARG A 82 30.63 10.98 2.75
CA ARG A 82 31.53 10.47 1.71
C ARG A 82 30.80 10.29 0.39
N LEU A 83 31.51 10.59 -0.69
CA LEU A 83 31.06 10.32 -2.05
C LEU A 83 31.39 8.87 -2.37
N TYR A 84 30.36 8.08 -2.63
CA TYR A 84 30.46 6.72 -3.11
C TYR A 84 30.89 6.74 -4.58
N ARG A 85 31.96 6.01 -4.91
CA ARG A 85 32.60 6.04 -6.25
C ARG A 85 32.76 4.67 -6.87
N GLU A 86 32.25 3.63 -6.22
CA GLU A 86 32.38 2.28 -6.73
C GLU A 86 31.43 2.06 -7.91
N SER A 87 31.76 1.10 -8.77
CA SER A 87 30.99 0.82 -9.99
C SER A 87 29.65 0.13 -9.72
N LYS A 88 29.54 -0.62 -8.62
CA LYS A 88 28.30 -1.29 -8.23
C LYS A 88 27.35 -0.28 -7.58
N PRO A 89 26.03 -0.36 -7.83
CA PRO A 89 25.06 0.51 -7.16
C PRO A 89 25.13 0.41 -5.63
N ILE A 90 25.04 1.55 -4.95
CA ILE A 90 25.22 1.67 -3.49
C ILE A 90 24.33 0.72 -2.68
N PHE A 91 23.03 0.59 -3.02
CA PHE A 91 22.11 -0.28 -2.30
C PHE A 91 22.37 -1.77 -2.55
N SER A 92 22.88 -2.12 -3.73
CA SER A 92 23.25 -3.48 -4.08
C SER A 92 24.50 -3.92 -3.32
N GLU A 93 25.51 -3.06 -3.22
CA GLU A 93 26.74 -3.35 -2.47
C GLU A 93 26.46 -3.58 -0.98
N HIS A 94 25.50 -2.85 -0.40
CA HIS A 94 25.09 -3.03 0.99
C HIS A 94 23.93 -4.03 1.21
N GLY A 95 23.46 -4.73 0.17
CA GLY A 95 22.40 -5.73 0.29
C GLY A 95 21.03 -5.18 0.72
N ILE A 96 20.77 -3.90 0.44
CA ILE A 96 19.54 -3.18 0.81
C ILE A 96 18.44 -3.37 -0.26
N GLU A 97 18.80 -3.63 -1.51
CA GLU A 97 17.85 -3.77 -2.64
C GLU A 97 16.69 -4.72 -2.34
N LYS A 98 17.01 -5.90 -1.78
CA LYS A 98 15.99 -6.89 -1.40
C LYS A 98 15.02 -6.38 -0.33
N GLN A 99 15.51 -5.54 0.59
CA GLN A 99 14.66 -4.94 1.62
C GLN A 99 13.78 -3.82 1.06
N ILE A 100 14.25 -3.10 0.04
CA ILE A 100 13.45 -2.10 -0.68
C ILE A 100 12.33 -2.79 -1.44
N GLU A 101 12.61 -3.85 -2.19
CA GLU A 101 11.60 -4.63 -2.89
C GLU A 101 10.52 -5.20 -1.93
N GLN A 102 10.94 -5.64 -0.75
CA GLN A 102 10.02 -6.11 0.29
C GLN A 102 9.02 -5.05 0.78
N ILE A 103 9.30 -3.76 0.62
CA ILE A 103 8.36 -2.67 0.96
C ILE A 103 7.09 -2.77 0.10
N TYR A 104 7.22 -3.23 -1.14
CA TYR A 104 6.11 -3.34 -2.09
C TYR A 104 5.31 -4.65 -1.97
N SER A 105 5.84 -5.62 -1.22
CA SER A 105 5.14 -6.87 -0.92
C SER A 105 4.17 -6.67 0.25
N ASN A 106 2.97 -7.25 0.16
CA ASN A 106 2.06 -7.30 1.32
C ASN A 106 2.54 -8.31 2.38
N THR A 107 3.36 -9.30 2.00
CA THR A 107 3.88 -10.33 2.89
C THR A 107 5.36 -10.10 3.18
N VAL A 108 5.73 -10.10 4.46
CA VAL A 108 7.12 -9.93 4.91
C VAL A 108 7.56 -11.16 5.70
N PRO A 109 8.62 -11.87 5.25
CA PRO A 109 9.10 -13.06 5.96
C PRO A 109 9.82 -12.70 7.26
N LEU A 110 9.62 -13.53 8.27
CA LEU A 110 10.31 -13.47 9.57
C LEU A 110 11.46 -14.48 9.59
N ARG A 111 12.52 -14.18 10.35
CA ARG A 111 13.72 -15.03 10.49
C ARG A 111 13.39 -16.38 11.13
N THR A 112 12.37 -16.46 11.99
CA THR A 112 11.90 -17.75 12.53
C THR A 112 11.16 -18.63 11.51
N GLY A 113 11.01 -18.18 10.26
CA GLY A 113 10.30 -18.91 9.19
C GLY A 113 8.79 -18.62 9.14
N GLY A 114 8.32 -17.69 9.96
CA GLY A 114 6.96 -17.12 9.86
C GLY A 114 6.89 -15.97 8.86
N SER A 115 5.77 -15.26 8.85
CA SER A 115 5.58 -14.05 8.05
C SER A 115 4.54 -13.13 8.68
N ILE A 116 4.64 -11.83 8.39
CA ILE A 116 3.54 -10.89 8.60
C ILE A 116 2.88 -10.58 7.26
N VAL A 117 1.56 -10.46 7.24
CA VAL A 117 0.77 -10.02 6.08
C VAL A 117 0.18 -8.67 6.43
N ILE A 118 0.33 -7.68 5.55
CA ILE A 118 -0.10 -6.31 5.76
C ILE A 118 -1.10 -5.94 4.68
N ASP A 119 -2.35 -5.73 5.07
CA ASP A 119 -3.44 -5.36 4.17
C ASP A 119 -3.99 -3.97 4.52
N SER A 120 -3.89 -3.05 3.58
CA SER A 120 -4.48 -1.71 3.67
C SER A 120 -5.95 -1.77 3.24
N THR A 121 -6.85 -1.28 4.09
CA THR A 121 -8.27 -1.05 3.75
C THR A 121 -8.54 0.45 3.62
N GLU A 122 -9.79 0.82 3.36
CA GLU A 122 -10.22 2.22 3.30
C GLU A 122 -9.99 2.96 4.63
N ALA A 123 -10.29 2.32 5.76
CA ALA A 123 -10.30 2.98 7.07
C ALA A 123 -9.09 2.62 7.96
N LEU A 124 -8.55 1.42 7.80
CA LEU A 124 -7.51 0.87 8.68
C LEU A 124 -6.52 -0.02 7.95
N ILE A 125 -5.39 -0.29 8.61
CA ILE A 125 -4.39 -1.26 8.16
C ILE A 125 -4.52 -2.49 9.06
N ALA A 126 -4.76 -3.65 8.46
CA ALA A 126 -4.80 -4.93 9.14
C ALA A 126 -3.46 -5.65 8.97
N ILE A 127 -2.94 -6.23 10.05
CA ILE A 127 -1.70 -7.00 10.03
C ILE A 127 -1.94 -8.36 10.67
N ASP A 128 -1.67 -9.43 9.93
CA ASP A 128 -1.80 -10.81 10.37
C ASP A 128 -0.42 -11.47 10.57
N VAL A 129 -0.26 -12.27 11.62
CA VAL A 129 1.01 -12.93 11.96
C VAL A 129 0.90 -14.44 11.77
N ASN A 130 1.70 -14.98 10.84
CA ASN A 130 1.75 -16.39 10.53
C ASN A 130 3.04 -17.05 11.06
N SER A 131 2.91 -18.17 11.77
CA SER A 131 4.07 -18.94 12.27
C SER A 131 4.82 -19.75 11.20
N GLY A 132 4.27 -19.82 9.98
CA GLY A 132 4.81 -20.63 8.89
C GLY A 132 4.72 -22.15 9.14
N LYS A 133 5.35 -22.93 8.26
CA LYS A 133 5.33 -24.42 8.30
C LYS A 133 6.31 -25.05 9.31
N SER A 134 6.71 -24.33 10.36
CA SER A 134 7.57 -24.85 11.43
C SER A 134 6.82 -25.82 12.37
N LYS A 135 6.24 -26.89 11.80
CA LYS A 135 5.54 -27.99 12.48
C LYS A 135 6.53 -29.07 12.96
N ARG A 136 7.66 -28.69 13.56
CA ARG A 136 8.64 -29.65 14.11
C ARG A 136 9.07 -29.24 15.52
N GLY A 137 8.18 -29.42 16.50
CA GLY A 137 8.51 -29.30 17.92
C GLY A 137 7.32 -29.44 18.86
N LYS A 138 7.56 -29.99 20.07
CA LYS A 138 6.60 -30.21 21.16
C LYS A 138 6.09 -28.91 21.85
N ASP A 139 6.50 -27.74 21.39
CA ASP A 139 6.23 -26.47 22.08
C ASP A 139 5.69 -25.39 21.11
N LEU A 140 4.39 -25.53 20.80
CA LEU A 140 3.64 -24.57 19.97
C LEU A 140 3.58 -23.19 20.62
N GLU A 141 3.48 -23.13 21.95
CA GLU A 141 3.38 -21.88 22.72
C GLU A 141 4.68 -21.06 22.62
N SER A 142 5.84 -21.69 22.84
CA SER A 142 7.14 -21.02 22.70
C SER A 142 7.41 -20.55 21.26
N THR A 143 6.91 -21.31 20.27
CA THR A 143 7.01 -20.93 18.86
C THR A 143 6.16 -19.69 18.58
N ALA A 144 4.88 -19.68 18.99
CA ALA A 144 3.99 -18.54 18.86
C ALA A 144 4.56 -17.28 19.53
N TYR A 145 5.05 -17.42 20.77
CA TYR A 145 5.67 -16.31 21.50
C TYR A 145 6.89 -15.72 20.77
N LYS A 146 7.81 -16.56 20.30
CA LYS A 146 9.01 -16.12 19.56
C LYS A 146 8.65 -15.44 18.25
N THR A 147 7.70 -16.02 17.49
CA THR A 147 7.23 -15.42 16.25
C THR A 147 6.55 -14.07 16.50
N ASN A 148 5.69 -13.95 17.50
CA ASN A 148 5.03 -12.69 17.84
C ASN A 148 6.03 -11.60 18.29
N LEU A 149 7.08 -11.96 19.05
CA LEU A 149 8.14 -11.02 19.40
C LEU A 149 8.91 -10.51 18.18
N GLU A 150 9.17 -11.38 17.21
CA GLU A 150 9.80 -10.97 15.96
C GLU A 150 8.87 -10.11 15.12
N ALA A 151 7.61 -10.54 14.97
CA ALA A 151 6.57 -9.80 14.28
C ALA A 151 6.40 -8.39 14.86
N ALA A 152 6.40 -8.23 16.19
CA ALA A 152 6.34 -6.92 16.83
C ALA A 152 7.46 -5.97 16.39
N ARG A 153 8.69 -6.48 16.18
CA ARG A 153 9.81 -5.69 15.66
C ARG A 153 9.62 -5.34 14.20
N GLU A 154 9.23 -6.33 13.41
CA GLU A 154 9.08 -6.14 11.97
C GLU A 154 7.90 -5.23 11.64
N VAL A 155 6.77 -5.34 12.33
CA VAL A 155 5.62 -4.43 12.18
C VAL A 155 6.04 -2.98 12.45
N ALA A 156 6.71 -2.71 13.56
CA ALA A 156 7.17 -1.35 13.85
C ALA A 156 8.16 -0.83 12.79
N LYS A 157 9.03 -1.70 12.26
CA LYS A 157 9.94 -1.37 11.16
C LYS A 157 9.17 -1.06 9.86
N GLN A 158 8.24 -1.92 9.46
CA GLN A 158 7.47 -1.77 8.22
C GLN A 158 6.55 -0.54 8.24
N LEU A 159 5.89 -0.25 9.38
CA LEU A 159 5.08 0.97 9.52
C LEU A 159 5.90 2.25 9.29
N ARG A 160 7.18 2.25 9.73
CA ARG A 160 8.11 3.36 9.46
C ARG A 160 8.58 3.39 8.02
N LEU A 161 9.03 2.25 7.48
CA LEU A 161 9.56 2.17 6.12
C LEU A 161 8.51 2.53 5.06
N ARG A 162 7.25 2.14 5.29
CA ARG A 162 6.12 2.37 4.37
C ARG A 162 5.40 3.71 4.61
N ASP A 163 5.82 4.47 5.62
CA ASP A 163 5.13 5.68 6.11
C ASP A 163 3.63 5.44 6.37
N MET A 164 3.27 4.24 6.82
CA MET A 164 1.89 3.81 7.06
C MET A 164 1.33 4.47 8.32
N GLY A 165 0.20 5.17 8.21
CA GLY A 165 -0.42 5.85 9.34
C GLY A 165 -1.94 5.82 9.28
N GLY A 166 -2.57 6.19 10.39
CA GLY A 166 -4.00 5.96 10.65
C GLY A 166 -4.18 4.87 11.71
N LEU A 167 -5.34 4.22 11.68
CA LEU A 167 -5.66 3.08 12.55
C LEU A 167 -4.96 1.82 12.02
N VAL A 168 -4.28 1.10 12.90
CA VAL A 168 -3.62 -0.16 12.61
C VAL A 168 -4.11 -1.20 13.62
N VAL A 169 -4.48 -2.37 13.12
CA VAL A 169 -4.91 -3.52 13.90
C VAL A 169 -3.94 -4.67 13.63
N ILE A 170 -3.40 -5.27 14.69
CA ILE A 170 -2.45 -6.38 14.59
C ILE A 170 -3.11 -7.62 15.23
N ASP A 171 -3.22 -8.68 14.45
CA ASP A 171 -3.65 -10.01 14.87
C ASP A 171 -2.42 -10.87 15.17
N PHE A 172 -2.07 -10.99 16.45
CA PHE A 172 -0.97 -11.84 16.89
C PHE A 172 -1.45 -13.28 17.06
N ILE A 173 -0.54 -14.25 16.91
CA ILE A 173 -0.86 -15.65 17.20
C ILE A 173 -1.31 -15.78 18.66
N ASP A 174 -2.40 -16.49 18.91
CA ASP A 174 -2.91 -16.76 20.27
C ASP A 174 -1.81 -17.30 21.20
N MET A 175 -1.70 -16.68 22.37
CA MET A 175 -0.77 -17.07 23.44
C MET A 175 -1.58 -17.39 24.70
N LYS A 176 -1.27 -18.51 25.37
CA LYS A 176 -1.99 -18.92 26.58
C LYS A 176 -1.51 -18.20 27.83
N ASP A 177 -0.22 -17.85 27.89
CA ASP A 177 0.35 -17.13 29.04
C ASP A 177 0.22 -15.61 28.87
N PRO A 178 -0.52 -14.90 29.75
CA PRO A 178 -0.61 -13.43 29.72
C PRO A 178 0.75 -12.72 29.84
N LYS A 179 1.78 -13.38 30.37
CA LYS A 179 3.15 -12.83 30.41
C LYS A 179 3.73 -12.71 29.01
N HIS A 180 3.46 -13.65 28.11
CA HIS A 180 3.92 -13.61 26.72
C HIS A 180 3.29 -12.43 25.99
N GLU A 181 1.98 -12.24 26.13
CA GLU A 181 1.24 -11.12 25.53
C GLU A 181 1.77 -9.75 26.00
N ARG A 182 2.02 -9.62 27.31
CA ARG A 182 2.63 -8.41 27.88
C ARG A 182 4.03 -8.15 27.33
N ALA A 183 4.83 -9.20 27.15
CA ALA A 183 6.18 -9.09 26.60
C ALA A 183 6.17 -8.68 25.12
N VAL A 184 5.27 -9.24 24.30
CA VAL A 184 5.07 -8.84 22.89
C VAL A 184 4.62 -7.38 22.81
N THR A 185 3.62 -6.98 23.59
CA THR A 185 3.14 -5.59 23.65
C THR A 185 4.25 -4.62 24.09
N LYS A 186 5.07 -5.03 25.07
CA LYS A 186 6.21 -4.23 25.54
C LYS A 186 7.26 -4.08 24.44
N GLN A 187 7.63 -5.16 23.75
CA GLN A 187 8.57 -5.13 22.63
C GLN A 187 8.10 -4.19 21.52
N LEU A 188 6.81 -4.25 21.17
CA LEU A 188 6.22 -3.36 20.17
C LEU A 188 6.33 -1.88 20.60
N ARG A 189 5.97 -1.56 21.85
CA ARG A 189 6.09 -0.20 22.41
C ARG A 189 7.53 0.29 22.45
N GLU A 190 8.50 -0.58 22.71
CA GLU A 190 9.92 -0.23 22.69
C GLU A 190 10.41 0.12 21.28
N GLU A 191 9.98 -0.63 20.27
CA GLU A 191 10.34 -0.35 18.88
C GLU A 191 9.71 0.94 18.35
N PHE A 192 8.53 1.31 18.84
CA PHE A 192 7.90 2.60 18.51
C PHE A 192 8.58 3.82 19.13
N LYS A 193 9.42 3.67 20.16
CA LYS A 193 10.22 4.80 20.68
C LYS A 193 11.20 5.35 19.65
N ARG A 194 11.55 4.56 18.64
CA ARG A 194 12.40 4.97 17.50
C ARG A 194 11.61 5.69 16.41
N ASP A 195 10.28 5.64 16.47
CA ASP A 195 9.41 6.34 15.52
C ASP A 195 9.28 7.82 15.90
N LYS A 196 9.22 8.68 14.89
CA LYS A 196 8.97 10.12 15.05
C LYS A 196 7.49 10.45 15.05
N ALA A 197 6.67 9.61 14.40
CA ALA A 197 5.23 9.77 14.41
C ALA A 197 4.70 9.56 15.82
N LYS A 198 3.72 10.35 16.23
CA LYS A 198 3.00 10.08 17.48
C LYS A 198 2.22 8.77 17.33
N ILE A 199 2.43 7.85 18.28
CA ILE A 199 1.78 6.53 18.30
C ILE A 199 1.04 6.37 19.62
N ASN A 200 -0.24 6.01 19.54
CA ASN A 200 -1.03 5.60 20.68
C ASN A 200 -1.43 4.14 20.48
N ALA A 201 -0.91 3.24 21.32
CA ALA A 201 -1.20 1.81 21.27
C ALA A 201 -2.04 1.40 22.48
N SER A 202 -3.10 0.63 22.23
CA SER A 202 -3.95 0.02 23.25
C SER A 202 -3.27 -1.21 23.88
N HIS A 203 -4.00 -1.93 24.73
CA HIS A 203 -3.65 -3.29 25.15
C HIS A 203 -4.25 -4.28 24.16
N VAL A 204 -3.79 -5.53 24.16
CA VAL A 204 -4.46 -6.58 23.39
C VAL A 204 -5.90 -6.71 23.89
N SER A 205 -6.83 -6.72 22.94
CA SER A 205 -8.26 -6.83 23.21
C SER A 205 -8.62 -8.25 23.67
N LYS A 206 -9.87 -8.42 24.11
CA LYS A 206 -10.42 -9.75 24.42
C LYS A 206 -10.46 -10.68 23.21
N PHE A 207 -10.34 -10.14 22.00
CA PHE A 207 -10.33 -10.89 20.74
C PHE A 207 -8.92 -11.19 20.22
N GLY A 208 -7.86 -10.93 21.00
CA GLY A 208 -6.47 -11.17 20.59
C GLY A 208 -5.87 -10.07 19.70
N LEU A 209 -6.66 -9.05 19.34
CA LEU A 209 -6.22 -7.96 18.47
C LEU A 209 -5.56 -6.83 19.27
N LEU A 210 -4.45 -6.28 18.76
CA LEU A 210 -3.83 -5.06 19.26
C LEU A 210 -4.15 -3.89 18.33
N GLU A 211 -4.78 -2.85 18.87
CA GLU A 211 -5.13 -1.64 18.13
C GLU A 211 -4.15 -0.50 18.43
N LEU A 212 -3.75 0.24 17.41
CA LEU A 212 -2.96 1.46 17.57
C LEU A 212 -3.31 2.52 16.53
N SER A 213 -3.08 3.78 16.88
CA SER A 213 -3.11 4.90 15.93
C SER A 213 -1.71 5.45 15.74
N ARG A 214 -1.29 5.63 14.48
CA ARG A 214 -0.02 6.26 14.11
C ARG A 214 -0.28 7.52 13.30
N GLN A 215 0.32 8.64 13.71
CA GLN A 215 0.21 9.91 13.01
C GLN A 215 0.76 9.81 11.58
N ARG A 216 0.01 10.30 10.59
CA ARG A 216 0.48 10.44 9.20
C ARG A 216 1.41 11.65 9.09
N LEU A 217 2.69 11.42 8.82
CA LEU A 217 3.68 12.48 8.59
C LEU A 217 3.82 12.85 7.11
N ARG A 218 3.60 11.87 6.23
CA ARG A 218 3.76 11.95 4.77
C ARG A 218 2.71 11.02 4.13
N PRO A 219 2.36 11.21 2.84
CA PRO A 219 1.63 10.20 2.09
C PRO A 219 2.39 8.88 2.13
N SER A 220 1.69 7.75 2.29
CA SER A 220 2.31 6.42 2.30
C SER A 220 2.98 6.12 0.96
N ILE A 221 3.92 5.17 0.95
CA ILE A 221 4.52 4.69 -0.31
C ILE A 221 3.43 4.18 -1.25
N GLU A 222 2.43 3.48 -0.72
CA GLU A 222 1.29 2.97 -1.48
C GLU A 222 0.59 4.06 -2.29
N SER A 223 0.31 5.21 -1.66
CA SER A 223 -0.39 6.33 -2.31
C SER A 223 0.39 6.99 -3.46
N LYS A 224 1.71 6.78 -3.52
CA LYS A 224 2.59 7.36 -4.55
C LYS A 224 2.99 6.37 -5.63
N SER A 225 3.10 5.10 -5.27
CA SER A 225 3.66 4.06 -6.13
C SER A 225 2.59 3.18 -6.78
N TYR A 226 1.34 3.22 -6.32
CA TYR A 226 0.28 2.35 -6.79
C TYR A 226 -0.89 3.13 -7.38
N GLN A 227 -1.59 2.47 -8.29
CA GLN A 227 -2.87 2.91 -8.83
C GLN A 227 -3.94 1.91 -8.43
N ILE A 228 -5.19 2.39 -8.31
CA ILE A 228 -6.32 1.52 -8.04
C ILE A 228 -6.45 0.55 -9.22
N CYS A 229 -6.59 -0.74 -8.90
CA CYS A 229 -6.80 -1.76 -9.91
C CYS A 229 -8.04 -1.43 -10.74
N GLU A 230 -7.87 -1.16 -12.04
CA GLU A 230 -8.96 -0.82 -12.98
C GLU A 230 -10.02 -1.92 -13.08
N TYR A 231 -9.61 -3.12 -12.70
CA TYR A 231 -10.43 -4.31 -12.75
C TYR A 231 -11.40 -4.41 -11.55
N CYS A 232 -10.84 -4.59 -10.37
CA CYS A 232 -11.65 -4.77 -9.16
C CYS A 232 -12.00 -3.46 -8.45
N GLN A 233 -11.53 -2.31 -8.95
CA GLN A 233 -11.67 -0.99 -8.32
C GLN A 233 -11.27 -0.99 -6.83
N GLY A 234 -10.18 -1.69 -6.51
CA GLY A 234 -9.67 -1.82 -5.15
C GLY A 234 -10.32 -2.92 -4.30
N ARG A 235 -11.28 -3.67 -4.83
CA ARG A 235 -11.96 -4.75 -4.09
C ARG A 235 -11.08 -5.99 -3.84
N GLY A 236 -10.01 -6.18 -4.62
CA GLY A 236 -9.14 -7.36 -4.56
C GLY A 236 -9.77 -8.67 -5.08
N MET A 237 -11.01 -8.62 -5.56
CA MET A 237 -11.75 -9.76 -6.09
C MET A 237 -12.66 -9.35 -7.24
N VAL A 238 -12.88 -10.27 -8.17
CA VAL A 238 -13.74 -10.09 -9.35
C VAL A 238 -14.84 -11.15 -9.33
N ARG A 239 -16.01 -10.85 -9.93
CA ARG A 239 -17.10 -11.83 -10.02
C ARG A 239 -16.65 -13.07 -10.80
N SER A 240 -17.04 -14.25 -10.35
CA SER A 240 -16.74 -15.50 -11.07
C SER A 240 -17.48 -15.55 -12.40
N VAL A 241 -16.94 -16.31 -13.36
CA VAL A 241 -17.55 -16.46 -14.70
C VAL A 241 -19.01 -16.89 -14.60
N GLY A 242 -19.33 -17.88 -13.76
CA GLY A 242 -20.71 -18.34 -13.58
C GLY A 242 -21.65 -17.27 -13.03
N ALA A 243 -21.19 -16.48 -12.04
CA ALA A 243 -22.00 -15.39 -11.49
C ALA A 243 -22.22 -14.26 -12.52
N THR A 244 -21.19 -13.92 -13.29
CA THR A 244 -21.28 -12.93 -14.38
C THR A 244 -22.19 -13.42 -15.51
N SER A 245 -22.08 -14.68 -15.92
CA SER A 245 -22.96 -15.29 -16.93
C SER A 245 -24.43 -15.28 -16.49
N VAL A 246 -24.74 -15.65 -15.25
CA VAL A 246 -26.12 -15.56 -14.75
C VAL A 246 -26.64 -14.12 -14.72
N SER A 247 -25.77 -13.15 -14.41
CA SER A 247 -26.11 -11.73 -14.48
C SER A 247 -26.48 -11.30 -15.91
N PHE A 248 -25.67 -11.66 -16.91
CA PHE A 248 -25.98 -11.38 -18.32
C PHE A 248 -27.24 -12.10 -18.79
N LEU A 249 -27.43 -13.37 -18.41
CA LEU A 249 -28.64 -14.12 -18.73
C LEU A 249 -29.91 -13.41 -18.20
N ARG A 250 -29.85 -12.83 -17.00
CA ARG A 250 -30.95 -12.02 -16.46
C ARG A 250 -31.17 -10.73 -17.26
N GLN A 251 -30.11 -10.06 -17.70
CA GLN A 251 -30.23 -8.84 -18.52
C GLN A 251 -30.83 -9.16 -19.89
N ILE A 252 -30.40 -10.26 -20.52
CA ILE A 252 -30.97 -10.77 -21.77
C ILE A 252 -32.46 -11.07 -21.57
N TRP A 253 -32.83 -11.75 -20.48
CA TRP A 253 -34.23 -12.05 -20.18
C TRP A 253 -35.07 -10.77 -20.02
N VAL A 254 -34.61 -9.81 -19.20
CA VAL A 254 -35.32 -8.54 -18.99
C VAL A 254 -35.46 -7.78 -20.30
N GLY A 255 -34.41 -7.69 -21.10
CA GLY A 255 -34.47 -6.97 -22.37
C GLY A 255 -35.30 -7.67 -23.44
N ALA A 256 -35.21 -8.99 -23.56
CA ALA A 256 -36.04 -9.80 -24.45
C ALA A 256 -37.54 -9.74 -24.09
N SER A 257 -37.87 -9.47 -22.83
CA SER A 257 -39.25 -9.31 -22.38
C SER A 257 -39.89 -7.97 -22.75
N LYS A 258 -39.11 -7.00 -23.26
CA LYS A 258 -39.64 -5.73 -23.75
C LYS A 258 -40.39 -5.93 -25.06
N GLU A 259 -41.39 -5.07 -25.30
CA GLU A 259 -42.13 -5.07 -26.56
C GLU A 259 -41.22 -4.67 -27.73
N ASN A 260 -41.57 -5.16 -28.92
CA ASN A 260 -40.92 -4.83 -30.19
C ASN A 260 -39.45 -5.23 -30.36
N ILE A 261 -38.88 -6.10 -29.52
CA ILE A 261 -37.52 -6.62 -29.75
C ILE A 261 -37.50 -7.73 -30.81
N GLU A 262 -36.56 -7.66 -31.74
CA GLU A 262 -36.28 -8.71 -32.74
C GLU A 262 -35.05 -9.54 -32.34
N ARG A 263 -33.99 -8.86 -31.91
CA ARG A 263 -32.67 -9.47 -31.73
C ARG A 263 -31.95 -8.88 -30.54
N VAL A 264 -31.28 -9.75 -29.79
CA VAL A 264 -30.37 -9.37 -28.70
C VAL A 264 -28.96 -9.76 -29.12
N THR A 265 -28.09 -8.78 -29.32
CA THR A 265 -26.67 -9.02 -29.59
C THR A 265 -25.86 -8.69 -28.35
N GLY A 266 -24.82 -9.46 -28.07
CA GLY A 266 -23.99 -9.26 -26.89
C GLY A 266 -22.51 -9.48 -27.17
N ALA A 267 -21.69 -8.46 -26.92
CA ALA A 267 -20.23 -8.60 -26.90
C ALA A 267 -19.79 -8.78 -25.45
N LEU A 268 -19.37 -9.99 -25.09
CA LEU A 268 -19.04 -10.38 -23.71
C LEU A 268 -17.61 -10.91 -23.62
N PRO A 269 -16.97 -10.92 -22.43
CA PRO A 269 -15.67 -11.54 -22.26
C PRO A 269 -15.69 -13.00 -22.74
N SER A 270 -14.65 -13.43 -23.45
CA SER A 270 -14.63 -14.75 -24.11
C SER A 270 -14.96 -15.92 -23.18
N THR A 271 -14.53 -15.85 -21.92
CA THR A 271 -14.84 -16.86 -20.89
C THR A 271 -16.32 -16.89 -20.52
N VAL A 272 -16.96 -15.72 -20.43
CA VAL A 272 -18.39 -15.56 -20.13
C VAL A 272 -19.25 -15.98 -21.30
N ALA A 273 -18.87 -15.58 -22.53
CA ALA A 273 -19.54 -15.97 -23.77
C ALA A 273 -19.52 -17.50 -23.94
N ASN A 274 -18.36 -18.13 -23.78
CA ASN A 274 -18.22 -19.58 -23.86
C ASN A 274 -19.09 -20.29 -22.80
N TYR A 275 -19.08 -19.78 -21.57
CA TYR A 275 -19.92 -20.34 -20.50
C TYR A 275 -21.41 -20.24 -20.82
N LEU A 276 -21.87 -19.09 -21.34
CA LEU A 276 -23.27 -18.91 -21.75
C LEU A 276 -23.66 -19.87 -22.87
N LEU A 277 -22.88 -19.90 -23.95
CA LEU A 277 -23.16 -20.68 -25.15
C LEU A 277 -23.04 -22.21 -24.97
N ASN A 278 -22.33 -22.67 -23.92
CA ASN A 278 -22.15 -24.10 -23.65
C ASN A 278 -22.90 -24.58 -22.42
N LYS A 279 -22.72 -23.91 -21.27
CA LYS A 279 -23.31 -24.33 -19.99
C LYS A 279 -24.71 -23.77 -19.76
N LYS A 280 -25.07 -22.65 -20.40
CA LYS A 280 -26.39 -22.01 -20.31
C LYS A 280 -27.16 -21.99 -21.62
N ARG A 281 -26.78 -22.87 -22.55
CA ARG A 281 -27.37 -22.95 -23.89
C ARG A 281 -28.87 -23.26 -23.88
N ALA A 282 -29.32 -24.08 -22.93
CA ALA A 282 -30.71 -24.50 -22.82
C ALA A 282 -31.58 -23.33 -22.37
N GLU A 283 -31.11 -22.57 -21.38
CA GLU A 283 -31.77 -21.38 -20.89
C GLU A 283 -31.83 -20.27 -21.95
N LEU A 284 -30.78 -20.10 -22.76
CA LEU A 284 -30.81 -19.17 -23.90
C LEU A 284 -31.87 -19.57 -24.93
N ALA A 285 -31.89 -20.84 -25.35
CA ALA A 285 -32.87 -21.34 -26.30
C ALA A 285 -34.33 -21.23 -25.79
N GLU A 286 -34.53 -21.38 -24.47
CA GLU A 286 -35.84 -21.16 -23.86
C GLU A 286 -36.27 -19.69 -23.97
N LEU A 287 -35.35 -18.74 -23.74
CA LEU A 287 -35.63 -17.31 -23.89
C LEU A 287 -35.95 -16.93 -25.35
N GLU A 288 -35.18 -17.43 -26.32
CA GLU A 288 -35.44 -17.21 -27.75
C GLU A 288 -36.85 -17.67 -28.14
N LYS A 289 -37.21 -18.89 -27.74
CA LYS A 289 -38.52 -19.48 -28.02
C LYS A 289 -39.65 -18.73 -27.33
N ARG A 290 -39.46 -18.32 -26.07
CA ARG A 290 -40.50 -17.68 -25.25
C ARG A 290 -40.86 -16.28 -25.75
N TYR A 291 -39.86 -15.51 -26.16
CA TYR A 291 -40.04 -14.11 -26.56
C TYR A 291 -40.02 -13.90 -28.07
N GLY A 292 -39.71 -14.94 -28.86
CA GLY A 292 -39.62 -14.83 -30.32
C GLY A 292 -38.52 -13.88 -30.76
N VAL A 293 -37.37 -13.94 -30.10
CA VAL A 293 -36.17 -13.12 -30.37
C VAL A 293 -34.99 -14.01 -30.76
N SER A 294 -34.06 -13.50 -31.55
CA SER A 294 -32.77 -14.14 -31.80
C SER A 294 -31.72 -13.63 -30.80
N ILE A 295 -30.95 -14.53 -30.16
CA ILE A 295 -29.89 -14.14 -29.21
C ILE A 295 -28.51 -14.50 -29.80
N GLU A 296 -27.71 -13.48 -30.08
CA GLU A 296 -26.35 -13.61 -30.62
C GLU A 296 -25.32 -13.15 -29.60
N ILE A 297 -24.46 -14.06 -29.14
CA ILE A 297 -23.41 -13.74 -28.17
C ILE A 297 -22.05 -13.93 -28.83
N GLN A 298 -21.23 -12.90 -28.80
CA GLN A 298 -19.86 -12.88 -29.30
C GLN A 298 -18.87 -12.75 -28.14
N GLY A 299 -17.81 -13.55 -28.18
CA GLY A 299 -16.70 -13.46 -27.24
C GLY A 299 -15.68 -12.43 -27.70
N ASN A 300 -15.39 -11.44 -26.86
CA ASN A 300 -14.34 -10.47 -27.07
C ASN A 300 -13.24 -10.63 -25.99
N PRO A 301 -11.98 -10.94 -26.37
CA PRO A 301 -10.88 -11.13 -25.43
C PRO A 301 -10.38 -9.82 -24.80
N ASP A 302 -10.66 -8.66 -25.41
CA ASP A 302 -10.21 -7.35 -24.95
C ASP A 302 -11.12 -6.77 -23.86
N LEU A 303 -12.24 -7.44 -23.56
CA LEU A 303 -13.16 -7.01 -22.51
C LEU A 303 -12.71 -7.47 -21.12
N PRO A 304 -12.85 -6.62 -20.09
CA PRO A 304 -12.57 -7.00 -18.71
C PRO A 304 -13.56 -8.07 -18.21
N PRO A 305 -13.24 -8.86 -17.16
CA PRO A 305 -14.08 -9.96 -16.67
C PRO A 305 -15.55 -9.65 -16.31
N TRP A 306 -15.91 -8.40 -15.99
CA TRP A 306 -17.29 -7.92 -15.79
C TRP A 306 -17.76 -6.96 -16.89
N GLY A 307 -16.93 -6.73 -17.91
CA GLY A 307 -17.27 -5.92 -19.06
C GLY A 307 -18.25 -6.64 -19.98
N GLY A 308 -18.59 -5.93 -21.05
CA GLY A 308 -19.52 -6.39 -22.07
C GLY A 308 -20.83 -5.61 -22.08
N ASN A 309 -21.40 -5.54 -23.26
CA ASN A 309 -22.64 -4.81 -23.55
C ASN A 309 -23.62 -5.74 -24.24
N LEU A 310 -24.90 -5.49 -23.99
CA LEU A 310 -26.02 -6.09 -24.71
C LEU A 310 -26.72 -4.98 -25.47
N GLU A 311 -26.94 -5.21 -26.75
CA GLU A 311 -27.71 -4.33 -27.63
C GLU A 311 -29.03 -5.04 -27.95
N PHE A 312 -30.12 -4.29 -27.88
CA PHE A 312 -31.48 -4.78 -28.10
C PHE A 312 -32.00 -4.09 -29.35
N ILE A 313 -32.14 -4.87 -30.43
CA ILE A 313 -32.53 -4.37 -31.74
C ILE A 313 -34.04 -4.54 -31.87
N GLU A 314 -34.73 -3.43 -32.11
CA GLU A 314 -36.18 -3.40 -32.32
C GLU A 314 -36.56 -3.85 -33.72
N ARG A 315 -37.78 -4.38 -33.88
CA ARG A 315 -38.35 -4.71 -35.19
C ARG A 315 -38.59 -3.42 -35.94
N ALA A 316 -38.15 -3.36 -37.19
CA ALA A 316 -38.41 -2.21 -38.05
C ALA A 316 -39.93 -2.02 -38.21
N GLU A 317 -40.43 -0.82 -37.93
CA GLU A 317 -41.79 -0.45 -38.27
C GLU A 317 -41.95 -0.55 -39.79
N THR A 318 -42.72 -1.52 -40.26
CA THR A 318 -43.27 -1.51 -41.62
C THR A 318 -44.14 -0.26 -41.73
N LYS A 319 -43.59 0.82 -42.30
CA LYS A 319 -44.39 1.93 -42.83
C LYS A 319 -45.22 1.37 -43.97
N GLU A 320 -46.43 0.93 -43.67
CA GLU A 320 -47.45 0.65 -44.67
C GLU A 320 -47.81 1.99 -45.34
N THR A 321 -47.37 2.16 -46.59
CA THR A 321 -47.80 3.20 -47.53
C THR A 321 -49.07 2.80 -48.26
#